data_AF-A0A6A0GYR3-F1
#
_entry.id   AF-A0A6A0GYR3-F1
#
_cell.length_a   1.000
_cell.length_b   1.000
_cell.length_c   1.000
_cell.angle_alpha   90.00
_cell.angle_beta   90.00
_cell.angle_gamma   90.00
#
_symmetry.space_group_name_H-M   'P 1'
#
loop_
_entity.id
_entity.type
_entity.pdbx_description
1 polymer ?
#
loop_
_entity_poly.entity_id
_entity_poly.type
_entity_poly.pdbx_seq_one_letter_code
_entity_poly.pdbx_strand_id
1 'polypeptide(L)'
;MFGRPLAATQLIQKKLADAITEISLALNACLHVSRLKDMDKVTPEMISLLKRNSCGKALDICRSARDMLGGNGICDEYHVIRHCMNLEAVNTYEGECSSASSGSA
;
A
#
# COMPACT_ATOMS: atom_id res chain seq x y z
N MET A 1 -0.65 25.44 12.59
CA MET A 1 -1.78 24.68 13.18
C MET A 1 -1.31 24.20 14.54
N PHE A 2 -1.94 24.69 15.62
CA PHE A 2 -1.66 24.53 17.08
C PHE A 2 -0.32 23.88 17.47
N GLY A 3 0.55 24.60 18.18
CA GLY A 3 1.88 24.18 18.67
C GLY A 3 1.93 22.96 19.60
N ARG A 4 1.29 21.86 19.20
CA ARG A 4 1.24 20.54 19.80
C ARG A 4 1.61 19.55 18.69
N PRO A 5 2.36 18.48 19.01
CA PRO A 5 2.71 17.48 18.00
C PRO A 5 1.44 16.88 17.39
N LEU A 6 1.41 16.69 16.06
CA LEU A 6 0.28 16.09 15.33
C LEU A 6 -0.12 14.72 15.93
N ALA A 7 0.86 13.98 16.47
CA ALA A 7 0.67 12.74 17.20
C ALA A 7 -0.16 12.86 18.49
N ALA A 8 -0.48 14.07 18.97
CA ALA A 8 -1.36 14.29 20.13
C ALA A 8 -2.85 14.09 19.79
N THR A 9 -3.20 13.92 18.52
CA THR A 9 -4.58 13.63 18.09
C THR A 9 -4.78 12.12 17.89
N GLN A 10 -5.76 11.54 18.60
CA GLN A 10 -6.08 10.10 18.53
C GLN A 10 -6.43 9.64 17.10
N LEU A 11 -6.97 10.53 16.27
CA LEU A 11 -7.26 10.28 14.86
C LEU A 11 -5.99 9.99 14.03
N ILE A 12 -4.89 10.72 14.26
CA ILE A 12 -3.62 10.51 13.56
C ILE A 12 -2.95 9.23 14.05
N GLN A 13 -2.99 8.97 15.37
CA GLN A 13 -2.47 7.73 15.94
C GLN A 13 -3.19 6.49 15.38
N LYS A 14 -4.53 6.54 15.25
CA LYS A 14 -5.31 5.46 14.65
C LYS A 14 -4.90 5.21 13.20
N LYS A 15 -4.80 6.26 12.38
CA LYS A 15 -4.37 6.13 10.97
C LYS A 15 -2.98 5.49 10.84
N LEU A 16 -2.05 5.87 11.72
CA LEU A 16 -0.71 5.28 11.74
C LEU A 16 -0.71 3.82 12.21
N ALA A 17 -1.51 3.48 13.22
CA ALA A 17 -1.68 2.11 13.71
C ALA A 17 -2.32 1.20 12.65
N ASP A 18 -3.32 1.69 11.94
CA ASP A 18 -3.98 0.96 10.85
C ASP A 18 -2.97 0.74 9.69
N ALA A 19 -2.20 1.78 9.33
CA ALA A 19 -1.20 1.70 8.27
C ALA A 19 -0.09 0.67 8.58
N ILE A 20 0.49 0.70 9.78
CA ILE A 20 1.56 -0.24 10.14
C ILE A 20 1.04 -1.68 10.25
N THR A 21 -0.21 -1.86 10.64
CA THR A 21 -0.87 -3.18 10.70
C THR A 21 -0.94 -3.79 9.30
N GLU A 22 -1.46 -3.04 8.33
CA GLU A 22 -1.59 -3.51 6.94
C GLU A 22 -0.22 -3.76 6.29
N ILE A 23 0.78 -2.90 6.52
CA ILE A 23 2.16 -3.11 6.03
C ILE A 23 2.76 -4.39 6.61
N SER A 24 2.55 -4.63 7.91
CA SER A 24 3.07 -5.83 8.59
C SER A 24 2.42 -7.11 8.06
N LEU A 25 1.11 -7.07 7.80
CA LEU A 25 0.38 -8.19 7.20
C LEU A 25 0.88 -8.48 5.77
N ALA A 26 1.04 -7.44 4.94
CA ALA A 26 1.56 -7.58 3.58
C ALA A 26 2.98 -8.15 3.58
N LEU A 27 3.85 -7.68 4.47
CA LEU A 27 5.23 -8.16 4.59
C LEU A 27 5.29 -9.65 4.99
N ASN A 28 4.49 -10.06 5.98
CA ASN A 28 4.43 -11.45 6.41
C ASN A 28 3.86 -12.36 5.31
N ALA A 29 2.85 -11.91 4.57
CA ALA A 29 2.33 -12.64 3.43
C ALA A 29 3.42 -12.80 2.34
N CYS A 30 4.18 -11.74 2.05
CA CYS A 30 5.26 -11.77 1.06
C CYS A 30 6.34 -12.78 1.47
N LEU A 31 6.73 -12.76 2.75
CA LEU A 31 7.72 -13.67 3.30
C LEU A 31 7.25 -15.12 3.20
N HIS A 32 5.97 -15.38 3.50
CA HIS A 32 5.42 -16.73 3.40
C HIS A 32 5.37 -17.22 1.95
N VAL A 33 4.91 -16.39 1.01
CA VAL A 33 4.87 -16.74 -0.42
C VAL A 33 6.29 -16.94 -0.97
N SER A 34 7.25 -16.13 -0.54
CA SER A 34 8.67 -16.28 -0.92
C SER A 34 9.22 -17.63 -0.46
N ARG A 35 8.93 -18.05 0.79
CA ARG A 35 9.32 -19.38 1.28
C ARG A 35 8.64 -20.52 0.53
N LEU A 36 7.38 -20.35 0.12
CA LEU A 36 6.69 -21.34 -0.71
C LEU A 36 7.30 -21.43 -2.11
N LYS A 37 7.77 -20.30 -2.65
CA LYS A 37 8.52 -20.26 -3.92
C LYS A 37 9.84 -21.02 -3.82
N ASP A 38 10.57 -20.90 -2.71
CA ASP A 38 11.80 -21.66 -2.48
C ASP A 38 11.53 -23.18 -2.37
N MET A 39 10.32 -23.57 -1.98
CA MET A 39 9.87 -24.98 -1.92
C MET A 39 9.18 -25.45 -3.22
N ASP A 40 9.13 -24.63 -4.26
CA ASP A 40 8.42 -24.89 -5.52
C ASP A 40 6.92 -25.23 -5.34
N LYS A 41 6.30 -24.65 -4.30
CA LYS A 41 4.87 -24.83 -3.95
C LYS A 41 4.03 -23.58 -4.20
N VAL A 42 4.59 -22.57 -4.85
CA VAL A 42 3.89 -21.33 -5.12
C VAL A 42 2.94 -21.49 -6.31
N THR A 43 1.73 -20.98 -6.18
CA THR A 43 0.81 -20.89 -7.32
C THR A 43 0.75 -19.45 -7.84
N PRO A 44 0.55 -19.24 -9.16
CA PRO A 44 0.47 -17.90 -9.74
C PRO A 44 -0.69 -17.07 -9.16
N GLU A 45 -1.74 -17.70 -8.67
CA GLU A 45 -2.86 -17.06 -7.98
C GLU A 45 -2.42 -16.44 -6.65
N MET A 46 -1.55 -17.11 -5.88
CA MET A 46 -1.03 -16.57 -4.61
C MET A 46 -0.24 -15.27 -4.83
N ILE A 47 0.58 -15.23 -5.89
CA ILE A 47 1.35 -14.04 -6.26
C ILE A 47 0.41 -12.90 -6.68
N SER A 48 -0.59 -13.21 -7.50
CA SER A 48 -1.55 -12.22 -8.01
C SER A 48 -2.40 -11.61 -6.90
N LEU A 49 -2.89 -12.44 -5.98
CA LEU A 49 -3.65 -11.99 -4.80
C LEU A 49 -2.80 -11.07 -3.92
N LEU A 50 -1.57 -11.48 -3.64
CA LEU A 50 -0.67 -10.73 -2.78
C LEU A 50 -0.30 -9.37 -3.39
N LYS A 51 0.00 -9.36 -4.69
CA LYS A 51 0.32 -8.13 -5.43
C LYS A 51 -0.84 -7.14 -5.40
N ARG A 52 -2.06 -7.62 -5.71
CA ARG A 52 -3.28 -6.79 -5.69
C ARG A 52 -3.54 -6.19 -4.31
N ASN A 53 -3.46 -7.00 -3.25
CA ASN A 53 -3.66 -6.52 -1.88
C ASN A 53 -2.60 -5.48 -1.49
N SER A 54 -1.33 -5.74 -1.80
CA SER A 54 -0.22 -4.87 -1.44
C SER A 54 -0.32 -3.50 -2.13
N CYS A 55 -0.64 -3.46 -3.43
CA CYS A 55 -0.80 -2.21 -4.17
C CYS A 55 -2.00 -1.40 -3.65
N GLY A 56 -3.16 -2.04 -3.45
CA GLY A 56 -4.36 -1.36 -2.95
C GLY A 56 -4.16 -0.76 -1.56
N LYS A 57 -3.61 -1.54 -0.62
CA LYS A 57 -3.35 -1.07 0.74
C LYS A 57 -2.28 0.01 0.79
N ALA A 58 -1.22 -0.11 -0.01
CA ALA A 58 -0.18 0.92 -0.10
C ALA A 58 -0.73 2.26 -0.59
N LEU A 59 -1.66 2.23 -1.56
CA LEU A 59 -2.31 3.42 -2.07
C LEU A 59 -3.21 4.08 -1.02
N ASP A 60 -4.02 3.31 -0.31
CA ASP A 60 -4.88 3.81 0.76
C ASP A 60 -4.09 4.44 1.92
N ILE A 61 -2.94 3.83 2.26
CA ILE A 61 -2.01 4.38 3.25
C ILE A 61 -1.40 5.69 2.77
N CYS A 62 -0.97 5.78 1.50
CA CYS A 62 -0.40 7.01 0.95
C CYS A 62 -1.44 8.15 0.87
N ARG A 63 -2.68 7.84 0.50
CA ARG A 63 -3.79 8.80 0.54
C ARG A 63 -4.05 9.28 1.97
N SER A 64 -4.11 8.36 2.93
CA SER A 64 -4.28 8.69 4.34
C SER A 64 -3.13 9.54 4.89
N ALA A 65 -1.88 9.24 4.48
CA ALA A 65 -0.68 9.98 4.87
C ALA A 65 -0.64 11.40 4.28
N ARG A 66 -1.04 11.56 3.02
CA ARG A 66 -1.23 12.87 2.40
C ARG A 66 -2.26 13.69 3.16
N ASP A 67 -3.41 13.10 3.48
CA ASP A 67 -4.48 13.79 4.18
C ASP A 67 -4.06 14.19 5.62
N MET A 68 -3.17 13.44 6.27
CA MET A 68 -2.58 13.82 7.58
C MET A 68 -1.68 15.06 7.49
N LEU A 69 -1.04 15.31 6.34
CA LEU A 69 -0.17 16.46 6.11
C LEU A 69 -0.95 17.72 5.71
N GLY A 70 -2.25 17.62 5.42
CA GLY A 70 -3.06 18.76 5.00
C GLY A 70 -2.52 19.46 3.75
N GLY A 71 -2.50 20.79 3.73
CA GLY A 71 -1.96 21.57 2.60
C GLY A 71 -0.49 21.27 2.27
N ASN A 72 0.31 20.89 3.27
CA ASN A 72 1.72 20.51 3.07
C ASN A 72 1.86 19.17 2.34
N GLY A 73 0.82 18.33 2.35
CA GLY A 73 0.81 17.05 1.63
C GLY A 73 0.71 17.20 0.12
N ILE A 74 0.41 18.41 -0.39
CA ILE A 74 0.28 18.72 -1.82
C ILE A 74 1.51 19.50 -2.34
N CYS A 75 2.29 20.11 -1.45
CA CYS A 75 3.54 20.76 -1.81
C CYS A 75 4.57 19.74 -2.31
N ASP A 76 5.23 20.03 -3.44
CA ASP A 76 6.27 19.17 -4.04
C ASP A 76 7.53 19.02 -3.14
N GLU A 77 7.69 19.91 -2.16
CA GLU A 77 8.70 19.79 -1.09
C GLU A 77 8.52 18.52 -0.26
N TYR A 78 7.29 18.00 -0.12
CA TYR A 78 7.02 16.75 0.58
C TYR A 78 6.76 15.61 -0.41
N HIS A 79 7.66 14.62 -0.42
CA HIS A 79 7.64 13.51 -1.37
C HIS A 79 6.41 12.57 -1.27
N VAL A 80 5.52 12.80 -0.30
CA VAL A 80 4.30 11.99 -0.10
C VAL A 80 3.38 12.02 -1.33
N ILE A 81 3.25 13.18 -2.00
CA ILE A 81 2.44 13.26 -3.21
C ILE A 81 3.06 12.47 -4.37
N ARG A 82 4.39 12.48 -4.49
CA ARG A 82 5.11 11.68 -5.50
C ARG A 82 4.92 10.18 -5.26
N HIS A 83 5.00 9.73 -4.02
CA HIS A 83 4.73 8.33 -3.68
C HIS A 83 3.28 7.95 -3.98
N CYS A 84 2.32 8.83 -3.69
CA CYS A 84 0.92 8.61 -4.04
C CYS A 84 0.73 8.48 -5.55
N MET A 85 1.28 9.41 -6.34
CA MET A 85 1.18 9.38 -7.81
C MET A 85 1.84 8.14 -8.43
N ASN A 86 2.99 7.72 -7.91
CA ASN A 86 3.65 6.50 -8.36
C ASN A 86 2.79 5.26 -8.07
N LEU A 87 2.14 5.21 -6.90
CA LEU A 87 1.26 4.09 -6.54
C LEU A 87 -0.05 4.07 -7.32
N GLU A 88 -0.61 5.23 -7.70
CA GLU A 88 -1.76 5.30 -8.62
C GLU A 88 -1.40 4.75 -9.99
N ALA A 89 -0.21 5.09 -10.51
CA ALA A 89 0.30 4.54 -11.76
C ALA A 89 0.46 3.02 -11.67
N VAL A 90 1.12 2.52 -10.61
CA VAL A 90 1.29 1.07 -10.40
C VAL A 90 -0.06 0.37 -10.26
N ASN A 91 -1.02 0.95 -9.55
CA ASN A 91 -2.36 0.38 -9.43
C ASN A 91 -3.11 0.33 -10.77
N THR A 92 -2.79 1.24 -11.72
CA THR A 92 -3.37 1.24 -13.07
C THR A 92 -2.69 0.20 -13.96
N TYR A 93 -1.36 0.10 -13.96
CA TYR A 93 -0.61 -0.92 -14.70
C TYR A 93 -0.92 -2.34 -14.20
N GLU A 94 -1.10 -2.50 -12.89
CA GLU A 94 -1.40 -3.79 -12.28
C GLU A 94 -2.91 -4.09 -12.20
N GLY A 95 -3.76 -3.08 -12.45
CA GLY A 95 -5.21 -3.20 -12.51
C GLY A 95 -5.70 -4.03 -13.71
N GLU A 96 -4.91 -4.13 -14.79
CA GLU A 96 -5.14 -5.07 -15.90
C GLU A 96 -5.05 -6.55 -15.48
N CYS A 97 -4.54 -6.86 -14.27
CA CYS A 97 -4.62 -8.22 -13.74
C CYS A 97 -6.07 -8.66 -13.46
N SER A 98 -7.03 -7.73 -13.37
CA SER A 98 -8.46 -8.08 -13.31
C SER A 98 -9.01 -8.64 -14.64
N SER A 99 -8.34 -8.40 -15.77
CA SER A 99 -8.60 -9.06 -17.06
C SER A 99 -7.74 -10.31 -17.31
N ALA A 100 -6.77 -10.60 -16.44
CA ALA A 100 -5.90 -11.78 -16.60
C ALA A 100 -6.49 -13.07 -15.98
N SER A 101 -7.67 -13.02 -15.34
CA SER A 101 -8.41 -14.24 -14.95
C SER A 101 -9.25 -14.84 -16.09
N SER A 102 -9.15 -14.29 -17.31
CA SER A 102 -9.83 -14.81 -18.51
C SER A 102 -8.88 -15.05 -19.69
N GLY A 103 -7.62 -15.38 -19.43
CA GLY A 103 -6.65 -15.76 -20.46
C GLY A 103 -6.06 -17.13 -20.17
N SER A 104 -6.62 -18.15 -20.81
CA SER A 104 -5.99 -19.46 -20.96
C SER A 104 -4.67 -19.36 -21.73
N ALA A 105 -3.63 -20.03 -21.24
CA ALA A 105 -2.61 -20.81 -21.97
C ALA A 105 -1.27 -20.81 -21.23
#